data_AF-A0A645BQ16-F1
#
_entry.id   AF-A0A645BQ16-F1
#
_cell.length_a   1.000
_cell.length_b   1.000
_cell.length_c   1.000
_cell.angle_alpha   90.00
_cell.angle_beta   90.00
_cell.angle_gamma   90.00
#
_symmetry.space_group_name_H-M   'P 1'
#
loop_
_entity.id
_entity.type
_entity.pdbx_description
1 polymer ?
#
loop_
_entity_poly.entity_id
_entity_poly.type
_entity_poly.pdbx_seq_one_letter_code
_entity_poly.pdbx_strand_id
1 'polypeptide(L)'
;MIQFPKILSQGLLSGFAGKAEIEAVKRHLFDLQSSHYQNENGVYHDEWAADRVGGGQELVKTDQGRFTRVYAGGTIPEEALLALGITKEEVMRFLIASLQKQIEQTRQETDCLPEAEGDWQYQYHVLERNLVIPYTLGKEEIFYQKHVVFVHLFISCPVE
;
A
#
# COMPACT_ATOMS: atom_id res chain seq x y z
N MET A 1 -21.73 -6.48 -6.38
CA MET A 1 -20.30 -6.85 -6.28
C MET A 1 -19.63 -5.75 -5.50
N ILE A 2 -18.90 -6.07 -4.43
CA ILE A 2 -18.31 -5.08 -3.52
C ILE A 2 -17.34 -4.21 -4.33
N GLN A 3 -17.57 -2.91 -4.43
CA GLN A 3 -16.78 -2.00 -5.29
C GLN A 3 -15.52 -1.45 -4.60
N PHE A 4 -15.31 -1.70 -3.30
CA PHE A 4 -14.15 -1.22 -2.55
C PHE A 4 -12.80 -1.66 -3.11
N PRO A 5 -12.58 -2.95 -3.48
CA PRO A 5 -11.35 -3.40 -4.12
C PRO A 5 -10.94 -2.58 -5.35
N LYS A 6 -11.92 -2.27 -6.20
CA LYS A 6 -11.70 -1.61 -7.48
C LYS A 6 -11.29 -0.15 -7.31
N ILE A 7 -11.99 0.61 -6.46
CA ILE A 7 -11.65 2.01 -6.21
C ILE A 7 -10.34 2.16 -5.43
N LEU A 8 -9.99 1.22 -4.54
CA LEU A 8 -8.69 1.15 -3.88
C LEU A 8 -7.57 0.96 -4.92
N SER A 9 -7.69 -0.03 -5.80
CA SER A 9 -6.72 -0.30 -6.86
C SER A 9 -6.56 0.89 -7.81
N GLN A 10 -7.66 1.49 -8.26
CA GLN A 10 -7.65 2.65 -9.14
C GLN A 10 -7.09 3.91 -8.47
N GLY A 11 -7.45 4.14 -7.20
CA GLY A 11 -6.95 5.25 -6.40
C GLY A 11 -5.44 5.15 -6.17
N LEU A 12 -4.95 3.96 -5.81
CA LEU A 12 -3.52 3.69 -5.62
C LEU A 12 -2.72 3.88 -6.92
N LEU A 13 -3.26 3.41 -8.06
CA LEU A 13 -2.64 3.60 -9.38
C LEU A 13 -2.67 5.04 -9.88
N SER A 14 -3.67 5.81 -9.48
CA SER A 14 -3.76 7.21 -9.88
C SER A 14 -2.86 8.07 -9.00
N GLY A 15 -2.86 7.80 -7.69
CA GLY A 15 -2.05 8.42 -6.64
C GLY A 15 -0.62 7.92 -6.62
N PHE A 16 -0.25 7.21 -5.54
CA PHE A 16 1.13 6.82 -5.22
C PHE A 16 1.88 6.11 -6.36
N ALA A 17 1.23 5.15 -7.03
CA ALA A 17 1.84 4.39 -8.14
C ALA A 17 1.65 5.07 -9.52
N GLY A 18 1.06 6.27 -9.52
CA GLY A 18 0.62 6.99 -10.70
C GLY A 18 1.30 8.34 -10.91
N LYS A 19 0.49 9.31 -11.36
CA LYS A 19 0.92 10.67 -11.70
C LYS A 19 0.01 11.74 -11.08
N ALA A 20 -0.89 11.39 -10.17
CA ALA A 20 -1.74 12.38 -9.53
C ALA A 20 -0.90 13.37 -8.72
N GLU A 21 -1.48 14.55 -8.51
CA GLU A 21 -0.88 15.57 -7.66
C GLU A 21 -0.81 15.05 -6.21
N ILE A 22 0.38 15.16 -5.63
CA ILE A 22 0.63 14.85 -4.21
C ILE A 22 0.61 16.18 -3.46
N GLU A 23 -0.27 16.29 -2.48
CA GLU A 23 -0.40 17.48 -1.64
C GLU A 23 0.33 17.27 -0.31
N ALA A 24 1.00 18.31 0.17
CA ALA A 24 1.54 18.33 1.52
C ALA A 24 0.44 18.72 2.52
N VAL A 25 0.22 17.91 3.55
CA VAL A 25 -0.80 18.10 4.58
C VAL A 25 -0.14 18.11 5.94
N LYS A 26 -0.52 19.06 6.81
CA LYS A 26 -0.04 19.09 8.20
C LYS A 26 -1.14 18.67 9.16
N ARG A 27 -0.91 17.58 9.90
CA ARG A 27 -1.80 17.10 10.96
C ARG A 27 -1.10 17.18 12.31
N HIS A 28 -1.38 18.25 13.05
CA HIS A 28 -0.76 18.54 14.34
C HIS A 28 0.79 18.51 14.26
N LEU A 29 1.45 17.50 14.84
CA LEU A 29 2.93 17.35 14.80
C LEU A 29 3.44 16.58 13.58
N PHE A 30 2.55 16.09 12.72
CA PHE A 30 2.90 15.24 11.59
C PHE A 30 2.80 16.01 10.27
N ASP A 31 3.88 15.99 9.51
CA ASP A 31 3.89 16.40 8.11
C ASP A 31 3.62 15.15 7.26
N LEU A 32 2.55 15.22 6.47
CA LEU A 32 2.02 14.13 5.65
C LEU A 32 2.04 14.53 4.18
N GLN A 33 2.01 13.52 3.34
CA GLN A 33 1.63 13.61 1.95
C GLN A 33 0.22 13.07 1.80
N SER A 34 -0.52 13.55 0.81
CA SER A 34 -1.81 12.97 0.48
C SER A 34 -2.05 12.95 -1.02
N SER A 35 -2.94 12.06 -1.44
CA SER A 35 -3.48 12.02 -2.79
C SER A 35 -4.98 11.83 -2.74
N HIS A 36 -5.67 12.35 -3.75
CA HIS A 36 -7.11 12.25 -3.88
C HIS A 36 -7.48 11.78 -5.28
N TYR A 37 -8.45 10.87 -5.35
CA TYR A 37 -8.95 10.34 -6.60
C TYR A 37 -10.46 10.15 -6.52
N GLN A 38 -11.16 10.55 -7.57
CA GLN A 38 -12.61 10.39 -7.66
C GLN A 38 -13.00 9.95 -9.08
N ASN A 39 -13.91 8.98 -9.16
CA ASN A 39 -14.54 8.57 -10.40
C ASN A 39 -16.00 8.15 -10.17
N GLU A 40 -16.64 7.56 -11.19
CA GLU A 40 -18.01 7.07 -11.13
C GLU A 40 -18.26 5.96 -10.09
N ASN A 41 -17.21 5.25 -9.66
CA ASN A 41 -17.28 4.16 -8.67
C ASN A 41 -17.06 4.65 -7.23
N GLY A 42 -16.65 5.91 -7.03
CA GLY A 42 -16.51 6.48 -5.70
C GLY A 42 -15.35 7.46 -5.54
N VAL A 43 -14.99 7.66 -4.27
CA VAL A 43 -13.93 8.55 -3.81
C VAL A 43 -12.88 7.73 -3.08
N TYR A 44 -11.62 8.00 -3.38
CA TYR A 44 -10.43 7.50 -2.71
C TYR A 44 -9.60 8.68 -2.20
N HIS A 45 -9.12 8.56 -0.97
CA HIS A 45 -8.16 9.48 -0.40
C HIS A 45 -7.11 8.67 0.35
N ASP A 46 -5.85 9.04 0.20
CA ASP A 46 -4.73 8.42 0.89
C ASP A 46 -3.89 9.52 1.50
N GLU A 47 -3.46 9.31 2.73
CA GLU A 47 -2.55 10.18 3.44
C GLU A 47 -1.48 9.37 4.15
N TRP A 48 -0.23 9.79 4.05
CA TRP A 48 0.90 9.03 4.59
C TRP A 48 2.07 9.91 5.01
N ALA A 49 2.83 9.43 5.99
CA ALA A 49 4.13 9.97 6.34
C ALA A 49 5.21 9.13 5.63
N ALA A 50 5.88 9.71 4.63
CA ALA A 50 6.93 9.03 3.89
C ALA A 50 8.29 9.21 4.59
N ASP A 51 8.71 8.23 5.40
CA ASP A 51 10.06 8.15 5.99
C ASP A 51 10.56 6.69 6.02
N ARG A 52 11.76 6.41 6.58
CA ARG A 52 12.33 5.05 6.70
C ARG A 52 11.32 4.04 7.23
N VAL A 53 10.60 4.44 8.27
CA VAL A 53 9.40 3.78 8.78
C VAL A 53 8.32 4.84 8.79
N GLY A 54 7.18 4.52 8.19
CA GLY A 54 6.05 5.41 8.03
C GLY A 54 4.75 4.64 8.12
N GLY A 55 3.66 5.35 7.89
CA GLY A 55 2.34 4.78 7.85
C GLY A 55 1.38 5.76 7.24
N GLY A 56 0.20 5.26 6.95
CA GLY A 56 -0.82 6.04 6.31
C GLY A 56 -2.20 5.44 6.51
N GLN A 57 -3.16 6.15 5.95
CA GLN A 57 -4.54 5.77 5.93
C GLN A 57 -5.13 6.05 4.56
N GLU A 58 -5.72 5.01 4.01
CA GLU A 58 -6.60 5.13 2.86
C GLU A 58 -8.06 5.15 3.34
N LEU A 59 -8.83 6.03 2.72
CA LEU A 59 -10.24 6.24 2.96
C LEU A 59 -10.98 6.12 1.64
N VAL A 60 -12.02 5.29 1.65
CA VAL A 60 -12.83 5.03 0.47
C VAL A 60 -14.30 5.24 0.79
N LYS A 61 -15.01 5.86 -0.16
CA LYS A 61 -16.46 6.00 -0.14
C LYS A 61 -17.04 5.58 -1.49
N THR A 62 -17.97 4.64 -1.47
CA THR A 62 -18.76 4.19 -2.63
C THR A 62 -20.26 4.33 -2.33
N ASP A 63 -21.10 3.91 -3.27
CA ASP A 63 -22.55 3.75 -3.05
C ASP A 63 -22.88 2.66 -2.01
N GLN A 64 -21.96 1.72 -1.80
CA GLN A 64 -22.12 0.57 -0.90
C GLN A 64 -21.63 0.85 0.53
N GLY A 65 -21.01 2.00 0.79
CA GLY A 65 -20.59 2.39 2.14
C GLY A 65 -19.23 3.07 2.16
N ARG A 66 -18.59 3.04 3.34
CA ARG A 66 -17.25 3.57 3.56
C ARG A 66 -16.33 2.48 4.06
N PHE A 67 -15.07 2.61 3.72
CA PHE A 67 -14.03 1.66 4.07
C PHE A 67 -12.73 2.39 4.37
N THR A 68 -11.92 1.83 5.26
CA THR A 68 -10.59 2.34 5.54
C THR A 68 -9.57 1.23 5.53
N ARG A 69 -8.37 1.57 5.07
CA ARG A 69 -7.18 0.75 5.21
C ARG A 69 -6.09 1.57 5.88
N VAL A 70 -5.70 1.18 7.09
CA VAL A 70 -4.55 1.77 7.77
C VAL A 70 -3.33 0.88 7.52
N TYR A 71 -2.17 1.51 7.38
CA TYR A 71 -0.95 0.77 7.12
C TYR A 71 0.27 1.40 7.79
N ALA A 72 1.26 0.55 8.07
CA ALA A 72 2.53 0.98 8.62
C ALA A 72 3.66 0.06 8.18
N GLY A 73 4.86 0.62 8.08
CA GLY A 73 6.09 -0.07 7.75
C GLY A 73 7.00 0.81 6.92
N GLY A 74 7.87 0.22 6.11
CA GLY A 74 8.81 0.95 5.28
C GLY A 74 9.99 0.07 4.91
N THR A 75 11.16 0.68 4.75
CA THR A 75 12.37 -0.03 4.35
C THR A 75 13.27 -0.35 5.54
N ILE A 76 14.18 -1.30 5.36
CA ILE A 76 15.34 -1.43 6.24
C ILE A 76 16.19 -0.14 6.21
N PRO A 77 17.10 0.07 7.19
CA PRO A 77 17.97 1.24 7.21
C PRO A 77 18.82 1.42 5.95
N GLU A 78 19.15 2.66 5.62
CA GLU A 78 19.90 3.03 4.40
C GLU A 78 21.27 2.36 4.36
N GLU A 79 21.98 2.32 5.49
CA GLU A 79 23.26 1.63 5.61
C GLU A 79 23.16 0.13 5.29
N ALA A 80 22.02 -0.50 5.59
CA ALA A 80 21.76 -1.90 5.28
C ALA A 80 21.40 -2.10 3.80
N LEU A 81 20.65 -1.17 3.20
CA LEU A 81 20.40 -1.17 1.74
C LEU A 81 21.70 -1.02 0.95
N LEU A 82 22.55 -0.07 1.35
CA LEU A 82 23.86 0.16 0.74
C LEU A 82 24.78 -1.05 0.87
N ALA A 83 24.77 -1.75 2.01
CA ALA A 83 25.51 -2.98 2.20
C ALA A 83 25.04 -4.12 1.28
N LEU A 84 23.78 -4.09 0.84
CA LEU A 84 23.22 -4.99 -0.18
C LEU A 84 23.43 -4.49 -1.61
N GLY A 85 23.99 -3.28 -1.79
CA GLY A 85 24.26 -2.69 -3.09
C GLY A 85 23.03 -2.06 -3.78
N ILE A 86 21.99 -1.71 -3.02
CA ILE A 86 20.76 -1.09 -3.54
C ILE A 86 20.41 0.20 -2.79
N THR A 87 19.50 1.00 -3.34
CA THR A 87 18.99 2.23 -2.70
C THR A 87 17.50 2.16 -2.39
N LYS A 88 17.01 3.08 -1.55
CA LYS A 88 15.57 3.21 -1.26
C LYS A 88 14.77 3.48 -2.52
N GLU A 89 15.30 4.28 -3.45
CA GLU A 89 14.66 4.60 -4.73
C GLU A 89 14.45 3.35 -5.58
N GLU A 90 15.37 2.40 -5.56
CA GLU A 90 15.24 1.13 -6.27
C GLU A 90 14.16 0.25 -5.65
N VAL A 91 14.11 0.17 -4.32
CA VAL A 91 13.02 -0.54 -3.60
C VAL A 91 11.66 0.07 -3.94
N MET A 92 11.53 1.40 -3.92
CA MET A 92 10.28 2.09 -4.26
C MET A 92 9.90 1.90 -5.73
N ARG A 93 10.87 1.92 -6.65
CA ARG A 93 10.63 1.65 -8.08
C ARG A 93 10.12 0.22 -8.29
N PHE A 94 10.72 -0.75 -7.61
CA PHE A 94 10.27 -2.14 -7.67
C PHE A 94 8.86 -2.30 -7.06
N LEU A 95 8.57 -1.63 -5.94
CA LEU A 95 7.23 -1.61 -5.34
C LEU A 95 6.19 -1.09 -6.34
N ILE A 96 6.42 0.09 -6.92
CA ILE A 96 5.50 0.70 -7.90
C ILE A 96 5.28 -0.22 -9.10
N ALA A 97 6.36 -0.79 -9.66
CA ALA A 97 6.26 -1.73 -10.77
C ALA A 97 5.46 -2.99 -10.41
N SER A 98 5.66 -3.53 -9.20
CA SER A 98 4.92 -4.70 -8.70
C SER A 98 3.44 -4.38 -8.53
N LEU A 99 3.10 -3.23 -7.94
CA LEU A 99 1.72 -2.77 -7.79
C LEU A 99 1.05 -2.59 -9.15
N GLN A 100 1.72 -1.99 -10.13
CA GLN A 100 1.18 -1.82 -11.48
C GLN A 100 0.90 -3.14 -12.18
N LYS A 101 1.76 -4.15 -11.99
CA LYS A 101 1.57 -5.49 -12.58
C LYS A 101 0.47 -6.31 -11.89
N GLN A 102 0.33 -6.16 -10.58
CA GLN A 102 -0.48 -7.05 -9.73
C GLN A 102 -1.71 -6.35 -9.11
N ILE A 103 -2.10 -5.17 -9.60
CA ILE A 103 -3.06 -4.29 -8.91
C ILE A 103 -4.42 -4.93 -8.58
N GLU A 104 -4.86 -5.87 -9.40
CA GLU A 104 -6.15 -6.55 -9.25
C GLU A 104 -6.11 -7.62 -8.13
N GLN A 105 -4.92 -7.96 -7.62
CA GLN A 105 -4.71 -9.03 -6.63
C GLN A 105 -4.00 -8.53 -5.37
N THR A 106 -3.10 -7.56 -5.49
CA THR A 106 -2.32 -7.02 -4.38
C THR A 106 -3.18 -6.18 -3.41
N ARG A 107 -2.90 -6.31 -2.11
CA ARG A 107 -3.59 -5.58 -1.03
C ARG A 107 -5.11 -5.80 -1.01
N GLN A 108 -5.56 -6.94 -1.52
CA GLN A 108 -6.96 -7.38 -1.55
C GLN A 108 -7.23 -8.49 -0.51
N GLU A 109 -8.32 -9.22 -0.72
CA GLU A 109 -8.78 -10.34 0.10
C GLU A 109 -8.11 -11.67 -0.25
N THR A 110 -6.98 -11.70 -0.92
CA THR A 110 -6.25 -12.94 -1.24
C THR A 110 -4.75 -12.70 -1.25
N ASP A 111 -3.98 -13.75 -1.03
CA ASP A 111 -2.54 -13.71 -1.21
C ASP A 111 -2.19 -13.35 -2.66
N CYS A 112 -1.10 -12.60 -2.83
CA CYS A 112 -0.52 -12.27 -4.12
C CYS A 112 0.97 -12.58 -4.08
N LEU A 113 1.37 -13.67 -4.72
CA LEU A 113 2.70 -14.27 -4.63
C LEU A 113 3.30 -14.48 -6.03
N PRO A 114 3.63 -13.40 -6.75
CA PRO A 114 4.28 -13.52 -8.05
C PRO A 114 5.63 -14.24 -7.94
N GLU A 115 6.07 -14.83 -9.04
CA GLU A 115 7.42 -15.38 -9.14
C GLU A 115 8.48 -14.28 -8.99
N ALA A 116 9.68 -14.66 -8.55
CA ALA A 116 10.79 -13.73 -8.42
C ALA A 116 11.23 -13.18 -9.79
N GLU A 117 11.57 -11.89 -9.82
CA GLU A 117 12.09 -11.18 -10.99
C GLU A 117 13.58 -10.90 -10.79
N GLY A 118 14.41 -11.88 -11.18
CA GLY A 118 15.84 -11.84 -10.89
C GLY A 118 16.11 -11.90 -9.39
N ASP A 119 16.77 -10.87 -8.86
CA ASP A 119 17.07 -10.77 -7.42
C ASP A 119 15.89 -10.28 -6.58
N TRP A 120 14.82 -9.78 -7.21
CA TRP A 120 13.70 -9.15 -6.53
C TRP A 120 12.51 -10.09 -6.39
N GLN A 121 11.81 -10.03 -5.25
CA GLN A 121 10.56 -10.75 -5.06
C GLN A 121 9.56 -9.89 -4.29
N TYR A 122 8.33 -9.82 -4.81
CA TYR A 122 7.20 -9.20 -4.15
C TYR A 122 6.30 -10.27 -3.53
N GLN A 123 5.77 -10.01 -2.33
CA GLN A 123 4.79 -10.88 -1.69
C GLN A 123 3.73 -10.05 -0.97
N TYR A 124 2.48 -10.49 -1.05
CA TYR A 124 1.40 -10.06 -0.17
C TYR A 124 0.68 -11.27 0.41
N HIS A 125 0.54 -11.30 1.72
CA HIS A 125 -0.15 -12.35 2.46
C HIS A 125 -1.32 -11.79 3.26
N VAL A 126 -2.45 -12.50 3.25
CA VAL A 126 -3.53 -12.27 4.19
C VAL A 126 -3.25 -13.06 5.46
N LEU A 127 -2.96 -12.36 6.55
CA LEU A 127 -2.57 -12.98 7.82
C LEU A 127 -3.78 -13.37 8.67
N GLU A 128 -4.83 -12.54 8.65
CA GLU A 128 -5.99 -12.73 9.51
C GLU A 128 -7.25 -12.15 8.89
N ARG A 129 -8.40 -12.79 9.16
CA ARG A 129 -9.73 -12.25 8.88
C ARG A 129 -10.64 -12.48 10.07
N ASN A 130 -11.43 -11.47 10.37
CA ASN A 130 -12.48 -11.56 11.36
C ASN A 130 -13.79 -11.08 10.72
N LEU A 131 -14.83 -11.90 10.80
CA LEU A 131 -16.15 -11.59 10.24
C LEU A 131 -17.13 -11.07 11.29
N VAL A 132 -16.85 -11.27 12.58
CA VAL A 132 -17.68 -10.80 13.69
C VAL A 132 -17.41 -9.32 13.95
N ILE A 133 -16.12 -8.97 14.01
CA ILE A 133 -15.64 -7.59 13.94
C ILE A 133 -14.96 -7.49 12.58
N PRO A 134 -15.62 -6.92 11.55
CA PRO A 134 -15.16 -7.05 10.17
C PRO A 134 -13.81 -6.38 9.96
N TYR A 135 -12.74 -7.16 9.83
CA TYR A 135 -11.43 -6.69 9.36
C TYR A 135 -10.63 -7.76 8.62
N THR A 136 -9.68 -7.31 7.81
CA THR A 136 -8.63 -8.13 7.19
C THR A 136 -7.27 -7.54 7.54
N LEU A 137 -6.36 -8.38 8.03
CA LEU A 137 -4.94 -8.06 8.23
C LEU A 137 -4.13 -8.63 7.07
N GLY A 138 -3.38 -7.78 6.39
CA GLY A 138 -2.47 -8.14 5.31
C GLY A 138 -1.04 -7.72 5.58
N LYS A 139 -0.08 -8.39 4.95
CA LYS A 139 1.34 -8.05 5.00
C LYS A 139 1.93 -8.05 3.60
N GLU A 140 2.51 -6.93 3.20
CA GLU A 140 3.26 -6.76 1.96
C GLU A 140 4.75 -6.75 2.27
N GLU A 141 5.53 -7.46 1.47
CA GLU A 141 6.98 -7.55 1.61
C GLU A 141 7.65 -7.46 0.25
N ILE A 142 8.85 -6.86 0.25
CA ILE A 142 9.79 -6.97 -0.88
C ILE A 142 11.07 -7.58 -0.35
N PHE A 143 11.56 -8.54 -1.12
CA PHE A 143 12.85 -9.18 -0.92
C PHE A 143 13.81 -8.76 -2.02
N TYR A 144 15.07 -8.55 -1.65
CA TYR A 144 16.20 -8.46 -2.57
C TYR A 144 17.24 -9.51 -2.15
N GLN A 145 17.60 -10.41 -3.05
CA GLN A 145 18.52 -11.53 -2.76
C GLN A 145 18.13 -12.33 -1.51
N LYS A 146 16.82 -12.57 -1.31
CA LYS A 146 16.22 -13.24 -0.14
C LYS A 146 16.26 -12.46 1.18
N HIS A 147 16.79 -11.24 1.20
CA HIS A 147 16.69 -10.34 2.35
C HIS A 147 15.41 -9.51 2.26
N VAL A 148 14.63 -9.44 3.32
CA VAL A 148 13.49 -8.52 3.41
C VAL A 148 14.04 -7.09 3.46
N VAL A 149 13.68 -6.27 2.47
CA VAL A 149 14.13 -4.88 2.36
C VAL A 149 12.99 -3.88 2.56
N PHE A 150 11.74 -4.35 2.49
CA PHE A 150 10.54 -3.56 2.70
C PHE A 150 9.43 -4.39 3.32
N VAL A 151 8.65 -3.79 4.21
CA VAL A 151 7.44 -4.36 4.81
C VAL A 151 6.38 -3.28 4.93
N HIS A 152 5.13 -3.59 4.59
CA HIS A 152 3.95 -2.88 5.08
C HIS A 152 2.94 -3.88 5.69
N LEU A 153 2.40 -3.55 6.85
CA LEU A 153 1.23 -4.22 7.42
C LEU A 153 -0.01 -3.37 7.15
N PHE A 154 -1.11 -4.01 6.77
CA PHE A 154 -2.38 -3.37 6.45
C PHE A 154 -3.50 -3.92 7.31
N ILE A 155 -4.31 -3.04 7.91
CA ILE A 155 -5.59 -3.41 8.50
C ILE A 155 -6.70 -2.71 7.72
N SER A 156 -7.61 -3.52 7.19
CA SER A 156 -8.68 -3.09 6.29
C SER A 156 -10.03 -3.38 6.94
N CYS A 157 -10.89 -2.38 7.09
CA CYS A 157 -12.22 -2.52 7.72
C CYS A 157 -13.27 -1.54 7.18
N PRO A 158 -14.57 -1.88 7.22
CA PRO A 158 -15.65 -0.94 6.94
C PRO A 158 -15.74 0.15 8.02
N VAL A 159 -16.26 1.32 7.63
CA VAL A 159 -16.49 2.47 8.51
C VAL A 159 -17.93 2.94 8.32
N GLU A 160 -18.62 3.29 9.41
CA GLU A 160 -19.98 3.87 9.36
C GLU A 160 -19.94 5.40 9.23
#